data_AF-A0A6A0B7E3-F1
#
_entry.id   AF-A0A6A0B7E3-F1
#
_cell.length_a   1.000
_cell.length_b   1.000
_cell.length_c   1.000
_cell.angle_alpha   90.00
_cell.angle_beta   90.00
_cell.angle_gamma   90.00
#
_symmetry.space_group_name_H-M   'P 1'
#
loop_
_entity.id
_entity.type
_entity.pdbx_description
1 polymer ?
#
loop_
_entity_poly.entity_id
_entity_poly.type
_entity_poly.pdbx_seq_one_letter_code
_entity_poly.pdbx_strand_id
1 'polypeptide(L)'
;MVKFIWSYLTAVFAVLYVFQQLHWMIFGVHMLGVALFALSFWLLKNQKTHEMIAANLGLVFVILVLWFSTKTFFYIQNGLSLAFFLSAVTVTQAVGGFWGRKFA
;
A
#
# COMPACT_ATOMS: atom_id res chain seq x y z
N MET A 1 -9.09 -8.66 -13.56
CA MET A 1 -9.28 -8.43 -12.11
C MET A 1 -8.44 -9.37 -11.25
N VAL A 2 -8.69 -10.69 -11.23
CA VAL A 2 -7.95 -11.62 -10.36
C VAL A 2 -6.43 -11.60 -10.60
N LYS A 3 -5.98 -11.63 -11.86
CA LYS A 3 -4.54 -11.52 -12.22
C LYS A 3 -3.90 -10.21 -11.74
N PHE A 4 -4.65 -9.11 -11.76
CA PHE A 4 -4.19 -7.80 -11.28
C PHE A 4 -4.04 -7.81 -9.75
N ILE A 5 -5.05 -8.31 -9.03
CA ILE A 5 -5.03 -8.40 -7.56
C ILE A 5 -3.87 -9.30 -7.10
N TRP A 6 -3.68 -10.45 -7.76
CA TRP A 6 -2.58 -11.37 -7.43
C TRP A 6 -1.20 -10.74 -7.66
N SER A 7 -0.98 -10.12 -8.82
CA SER A 7 0.30 -9.45 -9.10
C SER A 7 0.57 -8.28 -8.16
N TYR A 8 -0.46 -7.48 -7.87
CA TYR A 8 -0.42 -6.40 -6.90
C TYR A 8 -0.05 -6.89 -5.50
N LEU A 9 -0.77 -7.87 -4.95
CA LEU A 9 -0.50 -8.43 -3.63
C LEU A 9 0.89 -9.06 -3.55
N THR A 10 1.30 -9.79 -4.58
CA THR A 10 2.63 -10.41 -4.65
C THR A 10 3.73 -9.35 -4.60
N ALA A 11 3.60 -8.27 -5.37
CA ALA A 11 4.57 -7.17 -5.36
C ALA A 11 4.63 -6.47 -4.00
N VAL A 12 3.47 -6.18 -3.41
CA VAL A 12 3.38 -5.54 -2.09
C VAL A 12 4.05 -6.38 -1.01
N PHE A 13 3.74 -7.68 -0.93
CA PHE A 13 4.36 -8.57 0.04
C PHE A 13 5.85 -8.83 -0.22
N ALA A 14 6.27 -8.91 -1.49
CA ALA A 14 7.69 -9.06 -1.83
C ALA A 14 8.51 -7.86 -1.35
N VAL A 15 8.01 -6.63 -1.58
CA VAL A 15 8.63 -5.40 -1.07
C VAL A 15 8.70 -5.45 0.46
N LEU A 16 7.58 -5.70 1.14
CA LEU A 16 7.56 -5.75 2.61
C LEU A 16 8.54 -6.79 3.17
N TYR A 17 8.63 -7.95 2.53
CA TYR A 17 9.53 -9.02 2.96
C TYR A 17 11.01 -8.66 2.78
N VAL A 18 11.39 -8.09 1.63
CA VAL A 18 12.77 -7.64 1.38
C VAL A 18 13.18 -6.56 2.37
N PHE A 19 12.34 -5.54 2.58
CA PHE A 19 12.64 -4.47 3.52
C PHE A 19 12.66 -4.92 4.97
N GLN A 20 11.93 -5.99 5.30
CA GLN A 20 12.03 -6.62 6.60
C GLN A 20 13.35 -7.38 6.80
N GLN A 21 13.81 -8.14 5.81
CA GLN A 21 15.10 -8.83 5.89
C GLN A 21 16.27 -7.84 6.07
N LEU A 22 16.11 -6.62 5.53
CA LEU A 22 17.06 -5.52 5.70
C LEU A 22 16.90 -4.76 7.03
N HIS A 23 15.95 -5.14 7.89
CA HIS A 23 15.56 -4.41 9.11
C HIS A 23 15.17 -2.94 8.86
N TRP A 24 14.83 -2.57 7.62
CA TRP A 24 14.50 -1.21 7.18
C TRP A 24 13.03 -1.09 6.82
N MET A 25 12.18 -1.64 7.68
CA MET A 25 10.75 -1.76 7.39
C MET A 25 10.05 -0.40 7.28
N ILE A 26 10.57 0.65 7.93
CA ILE A 26 10.14 2.05 7.76
C ILE A 26 10.24 2.48 6.30
N PHE A 27 11.41 2.27 5.70
CA PHE A 27 11.66 2.64 4.31
C PHE A 27 10.81 1.81 3.36
N GLY A 28 10.63 0.52 3.64
CA GLY A 28 9.76 -0.35 2.84
C GLY A 28 8.31 0.12 2.82
N VAL A 29 7.80 0.53 3.97
CA VAL A 29 6.47 1.13 4.12
C VAL A 29 6.33 2.43 3.33
N HIS A 30 7.32 3.33 3.40
CA HIS A 30 7.30 4.59 2.65
C HIS A 30 7.38 4.36 1.14
N MET A 31 8.26 3.47 0.69
CA MET A 31 8.35 3.03 -0.71
C MET A 31 7.02 2.48 -1.20
N LEU A 32 6.33 1.68 -0.38
CA LEU A 32 5.00 1.18 -0.68
C LEU A 32 3.99 2.31 -0.83
N GLY A 33 3.98 3.27 0.08
CA GLY A 33 3.15 4.48 -0.04
C GLY A 33 3.37 5.18 -1.39
N VAL A 34 4.62 5.49 -1.75
CA VAL A 34 4.96 6.15 -3.02
C VAL A 34 4.56 5.30 -4.23
N ALA A 35 4.78 3.99 -4.19
CA ALA A 35 4.36 3.08 -5.26
C ALA A 35 2.84 3.05 -5.43
N LEU A 36 2.09 3.04 -4.32
CA LEU A 36 0.63 3.09 -4.32
C LEU A 36 0.11 4.42 -4.84
N PHE A 37 0.77 5.53 -4.51
CA PHE A 37 0.46 6.84 -5.07
C PHE A 37 0.56 6.84 -6.60
N ALA A 38 1.69 6.38 -7.12
CA ALA A 38 1.95 6.31 -8.55
C ALA A 38 0.95 5.37 -9.26
N LEU A 39 0.64 4.22 -8.63
CA LEU A 39 -0.35 3.27 -9.13
C LEU A 39 -1.75 3.88 -9.18
N SER A 40 -2.19 4.55 -8.10
CA SER A 40 -3.48 5.24 -8.06
C SER A 40 -3.58 6.31 -9.14
N PHE A 41 -2.53 7.10 -9.35
CA PHE A 41 -2.49 8.12 -10.41
C PHE A 41 -2.60 7.50 -11.80
N TRP A 42 -1.83 6.45 -12.08
CA TRP A 42 -1.86 5.75 -13.37
C TRP A 42 -3.22 5.10 -13.66
N LEU A 43 -3.84 4.50 -12.64
CA LEU A 43 -5.17 3.88 -12.74
C LEU A 43 -6.27 4.93 -12.98
N LEU A 44 -6.20 6.08 -12.31
CA LEU A 44 -7.13 7.21 -12.50
C LEU A 44 -7.01 7.80 -13.91
N LYS A 45 -5.78 8.04 -14.39
CA LYS A 45 -5.51 8.55 -15.74
C LYS A 45 -6.10 7.65 -16.83
N ASN A 46 -6.07 6.33 -16.63
CA ASN A 46 -6.57 5.36 -17.59
C ASN A 46 -8.07 5.02 -17.39
N GLN A 47 -8.81 5.80 -16.58
CA GLN A 47 -10.21 5.58 -16.22
C GLN A 47 -10.51 4.18 -15.67
N LYS A 48 -9.52 3.51 -15.08
CA LYS A 48 -9.62 2.15 -14.54
C LYS A 48 -10.09 2.14 -13.09
N THR A 49 -11.24 2.76 -12.84
CA THR A 49 -11.84 2.92 -11.50
C THR A 49 -12.06 1.58 -10.79
N HIS A 50 -12.42 0.51 -11.51
CA HIS A 50 -12.58 -0.83 -10.92
C HIS A 50 -11.27 -1.43 -10.40
N GLU A 51 -10.14 -1.22 -11.10
CA GLU A 51 -8.82 -1.69 -10.67
C GLU A 51 -8.31 -0.88 -9.46
N MET A 52 -8.65 0.42 -9.39
CA MET A 52 -8.37 1.26 -8.21
C MET A 52 -9.11 0.77 -6.96
N ILE A 53 -10.40 0.43 -7.06
CA ILE A 53 -11.17 -0.12 -5.94
C ILE A 53 -10.55 -1.46 -5.48
N ALA A 54 -10.16 -2.32 -6.42
CA ALA A 54 -9.51 -3.58 -6.10
C ALA A 54 -8.15 -3.39 -5.40
N ALA A 55 -7.34 -2.43 -5.82
CA ALA A 55 -6.08 -2.09 -5.18
C ALA A 55 -6.28 -1.59 -3.74
N ASN A 56 -7.27 -0.72 -3.52
CA ASN A 56 -7.62 -0.22 -2.18
C ASN A 56 -8.10 -1.35 -1.26
N LEU A 57 -8.96 -2.26 -1.73
CA LEU A 57 -9.37 -3.43 -0.96
C LEU A 57 -8.20 -4.35 -0.64
N GLY A 58 -7.30 -4.57 -1.59
CA GLY A 58 -6.07 -5.34 -1.36
C GLY A 58 -5.14 -4.68 -0.33
N LEU A 59 -5.10 -3.35 -0.29
CA LEU A 59 -4.33 -2.58 0.70
C LEU A 59 -4.89 -2.78 2.11
N VAL A 60 -6.22 -2.74 2.29
CA VAL A 60 -6.87 -3.05 3.56
C VAL A 60 -6.52 -4.48 4.01
N PHE A 61 -6.55 -5.44 3.09
CA PHE A 61 -6.14 -6.81 3.38
C PHE A 61 -4.67 -6.89 3.84
N VAL A 62 -3.75 -6.19 3.16
CA VAL A 62 -2.34 -6.13 3.55
C VAL A 62 -2.16 -5.50 4.93
N ILE A 63 -2.87 -4.41 5.25
CA ILE A 63 -2.86 -3.81 6.59
C ILE A 63 -3.32 -4.82 7.65
N LEU A 64 -4.39 -5.56 7.39
CA LEU A 64 -4.89 -6.58 8.31
C LEU A 64 -3.86 -7.71 8.52
N VAL A 65 -3.23 -8.19 7.44
CA VAL A 65 -2.18 -9.22 7.53
C VAL A 65 -0.99 -8.70 8.33
N LEU A 66 -0.57 -7.45 8.09
CA LEU A 66 0.53 -6.82 8.83
C LEU A 66 0.20 -6.60 10.32
N TRP A 67 -1.07 -6.33 10.64
CA TRP A 67 -1.54 -6.17 12.02
C TRP A 67 -1.55 -7.50 12.78
N PHE A 68 -2.09 -8.56 12.16
CA PHE A 68 -2.17 -9.89 12.80
C PHE A 68 -0.86 -10.68 12.74
N SER A 69 0.08 -10.31 11.86
CA SER A 69 1.35 -11.02 11.71
C SER A 69 2.31 -10.67 12.85
N THR A 70 2.31 -11.53 13.87
CA THR A 70 3.16 -11.38 15.05
C THR A 70 4.53 -12.04 14.92
N LYS A 71 4.70 -12.97 13.97
CA LYS A 71 5.96 -13.71 13.74
C LYS A 71 6.71 -13.28 12.49
N THR A 72 6.00 -12.76 11.50
CA THR A 72 6.54 -12.52 10.17
C THR A 72 6.72 -11.05 9.86
N PHE A 73 6.09 -10.11 10.57
CA PHE A 73 6.25 -8.66 10.38
C PHE A 73 6.31 -7.91 11.71
N PHE A 74 7.50 -7.79 12.31
CA PHE A 74 7.70 -7.25 13.66
C PHE A 74 7.49 -5.74 13.82
N TYR A 75 7.31 -4.98 12.73
CA TYR A 75 7.33 -3.52 12.78
C TYR A 75 6.00 -2.87 13.20
N ILE A 76 4.85 -3.53 13.02
CA ILE A 76 3.52 -2.90 13.10
C ILE A 76 2.80 -3.11 14.45
N GLN A 77 3.38 -3.90 15.36
CA GLN A 77 2.78 -4.12 16.69
C GLN A 77 2.84 -2.91 17.63
N ASN A 78 3.72 -1.94 17.34
CA ASN A 78 3.79 -0.72 18.13
C ASN A 78 2.67 0.23 17.66
N GLY A 79 1.73 0.60 18.54
CA GLY A 79 0.56 1.42 18.13
C GLY A 79 0.95 2.72 17.39
N LEU A 80 2.11 3.29 17.71
CA LEU A 80 2.69 4.44 17.02
C LEU A 80 3.11 4.16 15.57
N SER A 81 3.70 2.99 15.27
CA SER A 81 4.14 2.66 13.91
C SER A 81 2.95 2.33 13.00
N LEU A 82 1.90 1.70 13.54
CA LEU A 82 0.63 1.52 12.83
C LEU A 82 -0.03 2.88 12.53
N ALA A 83 -0.11 3.77 13.52
CA ALA A 83 -0.70 5.10 13.32
C ALA A 83 0.08 5.90 12.25
N PHE A 84 1.41 5.79 12.25
CA PHE A 84 2.25 6.40 11.22
C PHE A 84 2.00 5.79 9.83
N PHE A 85 1.81 4.47 9.76
CA PHE A 85 1.50 3.79 8.50
C PHE A 85 0.11 4.17 7.96
N LEU A 86 -0.91 4.16 8.82
CA LEU A 86 -2.27 4.56 8.47
C LEU A 86 -2.34 6.02 8.04
N SER A 87 -1.65 6.93 8.75
CA SER A 87 -1.57 8.34 8.36
C SER A 87 -0.84 8.53 7.03
N ALA A 88 0.28 7.83 6.80
CA ALA A 88 0.96 7.85 5.51
C ALA A 88 0.07 7.33 4.37
N VAL A 89 -0.62 6.20 4.56
CA VAL A 89 -1.54 5.62 3.56
C VAL A 89 -2.70 6.57 3.27
N THR A 90 -3.33 7.14 4.30
CA THR A 90 -4.47 8.06 4.13
C THR A 90 -4.07 9.37 3.47
N VAL A 91 -2.94 9.97 3.85
CA VAL A 91 -2.39 11.16 3.17
C VAL A 91 -2.07 10.82 1.71
N THR A 92 -1.43 9.69 1.46
CA THR A 92 -1.06 9.26 0.11
C THR A 92 -2.29 9.02 -0.76
N GLN A 93 -3.32 8.35 -0.25
CA GLN A 93 -4.57 8.15 -1.00
C GLN A 93 -5.35 9.45 -1.18
N ALA A 94 -5.38 10.33 -0.18
CA ALA A 94 -6.05 11.62 -0.29
C ALA A 94 -5.36 12.48 -1.36
N VAL A 95 -4.04 12.60 -1.31
CA VAL A 95 -3.29 13.36 -2.32
C VAL A 95 -3.37 12.66 -3.68
N GLY A 96 -3.28 11.33 -3.75
CA GLY A 96 -3.31 10.58 -5.01
C GLY A 96 -4.68 10.63 -5.68
N GLY A 97 -5.75 10.57 -4.89
CA GLY A 97 -7.13 10.78 -5.35
C GLY A 97 -7.41 12.23 -5.75
N PHE A 98 -6.94 13.22 -4.99
CA PHE A 98 -7.12 14.64 -5.32
C PHE A 98 -6.31 15.07 -6.54
N TRP A 99 -5.05 14.68 -6.65
CA TRP A 99 -4.21 14.95 -7.82
C TRP A 99 -4.64 14.13 -9.03
N GLY A 100 -4.93 12.84 -8.86
CA GLY A 100 -5.40 11.99 -9.96
C GLY A 100 -6.71 12.48 -10.58
N ARG A 101 -7.59 13.14 -9.83
CA ARG A 101 -8.80 13.81 -10.38
C ARG A 101 -8.55 15.15 -11.07
N LYS A 102 -7.45 15.84 -10.76
CA LYS A 102 -7.09 17.11 -11.42
C LYS A 102 -6.34 16.92 -12.73
N PHE A 103 -5.71 15.77 -12.92
CA PHE A 103 -4.89 15.44 -14.10
C PHE A 103 -5.46 14.30 -14.96
N ALA A 104 -6.60 13.71 -14.58
CA ALA A 104 -7.44 12.87 -15.42
C ALA A 104 -8.47 13.74 -16.16
#